data_AF-A0A3C1YYS6-F1
#
_entry.id   AF-A0A3C1YYS6-F1
#
_cell.length_a   1.000
_cell.length_b   1.000
_cell.length_c   1.000
_cell.angle_alpha   90.00
_cell.angle_beta   90.00
_cell.angle_gamma   90.00
#
_symmetry.space_group_name_H-M   'P 1'
#
loop_
_entity.id
_entity.type
_entity.pdbx_description
1 polymer ?
#
loop_
_entity_poly.entity_id
_entity_poly.type
_entity_poly.pdbx_seq_one_letter_code
_entity_poly.pdbx_strand_id
1 'polypeptide(L)'
;MNLRFVFIILVLCFLGLLLVLGIRTAVLWVRAHFPQRANTILAGVSMAAAAAAVLLAAEAMDQPLFRPHDLLTLQEPVVAKTIPADRGAGSMMCVVDIHEHLGVLEVEVERGLLRARVESNSAAGPVFCPIGAEVRIDLTWLHRVSVTRRQPQVSGS
;
A
#
# COMPACT_ATOMS: atom_id res chain seq x y z
N MET A 1 18.34 14.86 21.73
CA MET A 1 18.17 14.90 20.26
C MET A 1 18.86 13.70 19.64
N ASN A 2 18.15 12.88 18.87
CA ASN A 2 18.68 11.62 18.34
C ASN A 2 19.75 11.87 17.27
N LEU A 3 20.99 11.47 17.53
CA LEU A 3 22.14 11.61 16.62
C LEU A 3 21.87 10.96 15.24
N ARG A 4 21.05 9.88 15.23
CA ARG A 4 20.53 9.25 14.02
C ARG A 4 19.69 10.18 13.15
N PHE A 5 18.83 11.00 13.76
CA PHE A 5 17.97 11.94 13.04
C PHE A 5 18.79 13.06 12.39
N VAL A 6 19.80 13.58 13.10
CA VAL A 6 20.74 14.58 12.56
C VAL A 6 21.52 14.01 11.37
N PHE A 7 21.98 12.77 11.47
CA PHE A 7 22.68 12.10 10.37
C PHE A 7 21.79 11.90 9.13
N ILE A 8 20.53 11.47 9.31
CA ILE A 8 19.56 11.33 8.21
C ILE A 8 19.36 12.66 7.49
N ILE A 9 19.16 13.75 8.23
CA ILE A 9 19.00 15.09 7.62
C ILE A 9 20.25 15.48 6.83
N LEU A 10 21.44 15.29 7.41
CA LEU A 10 22.70 15.64 6.76
C LEU A 10 22.89 14.86 5.44
N VAL A 11 22.58 13.57 5.45
CA VAL A 11 22.63 12.72 4.24
C VAL A 11 21.63 13.19 3.19
N LEU A 12 20.40 13.50 3.58
CA LEU A 12 19.38 14.03 2.67
C LEU A 12 19.78 15.39 2.07
N CYS A 13 20.35 16.29 2.86
CA CYS A 13 20.90 17.55 2.37
C CYS A 13 22.05 17.33 1.38
N PHE A 14 22.96 16.40 1.67
CA PHE A 14 24.07 16.07 0.79
C PHE A 14 23.59 15.49 -0.56
N LEU A 15 22.63 14.56 -0.52
CA LEU A 15 21.98 14.01 -1.72
C LEU A 15 21.30 15.11 -2.54
N GLY A 16 20.57 16.02 -1.89
CA GLY A 16 19.94 17.16 -2.54
C GLY A 16 20.95 18.06 -3.25
N LEU A 17 22.07 18.36 -2.61
CA LEU A 17 23.14 19.18 -3.21
C LEU A 17 23.77 18.50 -4.44
N LEU A 18 24.05 17.20 -4.35
CA LEU A 18 24.57 16.44 -5.50
C LEU A 18 23.60 16.46 -6.68
N LEU A 19 22.30 16.31 -6.40
CA LEU A 19 21.27 16.33 -7.43
C LEU A 19 21.15 17.70 -8.11
N VAL A 20 21.18 18.80 -7.33
CA VAL A 20 21.18 20.17 -7.86
C VAL A 20 22.41 20.44 -8.73
N LEU A 21 23.59 20.01 -8.28
CA LEU A 21 24.83 20.14 -9.06
C LEU A 21 24.74 19.35 -10.37
N GLY A 22 24.28 18.10 -10.30
CA GLY A 22 24.06 17.24 -11.47
C GLY A 22 23.13 17.89 -12.49
N ILE A 23 21.95 18.35 -12.06
CA ILE A 23 20.98 19.04 -12.93
C ILE A 23 21.61 20.27 -13.57
N ARG A 24 22.30 21.11 -12.78
CA ARG A 24 22.94 22.33 -13.30
C ARG A 24 23.99 22.00 -14.36
N THR A 25 24.83 21.00 -14.12
CA THR A 25 25.83 20.55 -15.10
C THR A 25 25.19 20.01 -16.37
N ALA A 26 24.12 19.22 -16.26
CA ALA A 26 23.39 18.70 -17.41
C ALA A 26 22.73 19.82 -18.24
N VAL A 27 22.11 20.81 -17.59
CA VAL A 27 21.52 21.98 -18.27
C VAL A 27 22.58 22.78 -19.00
N LEU A 28 23.74 23.02 -18.36
CA LEU A 28 24.86 23.72 -18.99
C LEU A 28 25.41 22.93 -20.19
N TRP A 29 25.54 21.61 -20.05
CA TRP A 29 25.98 20.73 -21.13
C TRP A 29 25.03 20.75 -22.33
N VAL A 30 23.72 20.65 -22.10
CA VAL A 30 22.69 20.73 -23.15
C VAL A 30 22.73 22.10 -23.85
N ARG A 31 22.88 23.19 -23.10
CA ARG A 31 23.01 24.54 -23.67
C ARG A 31 24.28 24.72 -24.49
N ALA A 32 25.39 24.11 -24.08
CA ALA A 32 26.65 24.16 -24.81
C ALA A 32 26.62 23.32 -26.10
N HIS A 33 25.98 22.15 -26.07
CA HIS A 33 25.98 21.22 -27.19
C HIS A 33 24.86 21.50 -28.22
N PHE A 34 23.70 22.01 -27.77
CA PHE A 34 22.54 22.29 -28.61
C PHE A 34 21.96 23.69 -28.38
N PRO A 35 22.71 24.79 -28.66
CA PRO A 35 22.30 26.14 -28.27
C PRO A 35 20.95 26.58 -28.86
N GLN A 36 20.63 26.18 -30.09
CA GLN A 36 19.38 26.56 -30.75
C GLN A 36 18.16 25.74 -30.27
N ARG A 37 18.37 24.51 -29.78
CA ARG A 37 17.30 23.58 -29.36
C ARG A 37 17.29 23.31 -27.85
N ALA A 38 18.17 23.94 -27.08
CA ALA A 38 18.31 23.68 -25.66
C ALA A 38 16.99 23.90 -24.91
N ASN A 39 16.25 24.97 -25.22
CA ASN A 39 14.97 25.25 -24.57
C ASN A 39 13.90 24.21 -24.88
N THR A 40 13.85 23.69 -26.12
CA THR A 40 12.85 22.67 -26.49
C THR A 40 13.19 21.31 -25.89
N ILE A 41 14.48 20.95 -25.85
CA ILE A 41 14.96 19.72 -25.19
C ILE A 41 14.66 19.77 -23.68
N LEU A 42 15.01 20.87 -23.01
CA LEU A 42 14.77 21.04 -21.58
C LEU A 42 13.28 21.00 -21.25
N ALA A 43 12.43 21.65 -22.07
CA ALA A 43 10.98 21.62 -21.91
C ALA A 43 10.41 20.20 -22.10
N GLY A 44 10.90 19.46 -23.10
CA GLY A 44 10.50 18.07 -23.33
C GLY A 44 10.85 17.17 -22.14
N VAL A 45 12.08 17.27 -21.64
CA VAL A 45 12.54 16.49 -20.48
C VAL A 45 11.78 16.86 -19.21
N SER A 46 11.49 18.14 -18.98
CA SER A 46 10.72 18.55 -17.79
C SER A 46 9.28 18.07 -17.84
N MET A 47 8.64 18.10 -19.01
CA MET A 47 7.29 17.55 -19.19
C MET A 47 7.27 16.03 -18.97
N ALA A 48 8.23 15.29 -19.51
CA ALA A 48 8.34 13.85 -19.30
C ALA A 48 8.56 13.50 -17.82
N ALA A 49 9.44 14.24 -17.13
CA ALA A 49 9.68 14.07 -15.71
C ALA A 49 8.42 14.36 -14.87
N ALA A 50 7.68 15.42 -15.20
CA ALA A 50 6.42 15.74 -14.53
C ALA A 50 5.36 14.65 -14.73
N ALA A 51 5.22 14.13 -15.95
CA ALA A 51 4.30 13.02 -16.24
C ALA A 51 4.66 11.76 -15.45
N ALA A 52 5.96 11.40 -15.42
CA ALA A 52 6.43 10.25 -14.64
C ALA A 52 6.18 10.44 -13.14
N ALA A 53 6.42 11.65 -12.61
CA ALA A 53 6.15 11.96 -11.20
C ALA A 53 4.65 11.84 -10.86
N VAL A 54 3.75 12.28 -11.77
CA VAL A 54 2.31 12.13 -11.59
C VAL A 54 1.89 10.67 -11.59
N LEU A 55 2.43 9.84 -12.50
CA LEU A 55 2.14 8.41 -12.54
C LEU A 55 2.59 7.71 -11.26
N LEU A 56 3.83 7.98 -10.81
CA LEU A 56 4.34 7.42 -9.55
C LEU A 56 3.53 7.89 -8.34
N ALA A 57 3.09 9.15 -8.33
CA ALA A 57 2.23 9.67 -7.27
C ALA A 57 0.85 9.01 -7.30
N ALA A 58 0.28 8.77 -8.48
CA ALA A 58 -0.99 8.06 -8.63
C ALA A 58 -0.89 6.62 -8.12
N GLU A 59 0.15 5.88 -8.50
CA GLU A 59 0.40 4.51 -8.01
C GLU A 59 0.60 4.48 -6.49
N ALA A 60 1.32 5.46 -5.93
CA ALA A 60 1.52 5.55 -4.48
C ALA A 60 0.21 5.85 -3.72
N MET A 61 -0.74 6.53 -4.36
CA MET A 61 -2.03 6.91 -3.78
C MET A 61 -3.13 5.86 -4.02
N ASP A 62 -2.92 4.89 -4.92
CA ASP A 62 -3.91 3.86 -5.27
C ASP A 62 -4.05 2.75 -4.20
N GLN A 63 -3.58 3.00 -2.97
CA GLN A 63 -3.81 2.09 -1.86
C GLN A 63 -5.31 2.05 -1.54
N PRO A 64 -5.94 0.85 -1.53
CA PRO A 64 -7.34 0.74 -1.17
C PRO A 64 -7.55 1.20 0.27
N LEU A 65 -8.23 2.34 0.42
CA LEU A 65 -8.70 2.85 1.70
C LEU A 65 -9.85 1.97 2.20
N PHE A 66 -9.51 0.86 2.84
CA PHE A 66 -10.46 -0.02 3.51
C PHE A 66 -11.17 0.74 4.64
N ARG A 67 -12.48 0.58 4.74
CA ARG A 67 -13.28 1.09 5.86
C ARG A 67 -13.76 -0.06 6.75
N PRO A 68 -13.95 0.18 8.05
CA PRO A 68 -14.66 -0.78 8.90
C PRO A 68 -16.02 -1.14 8.28
N HIS A 69 -16.36 -2.42 8.29
CA HIS A 69 -17.56 -3.03 7.69
C HIS A 69 -17.56 -3.19 6.16
N ASP A 70 -16.46 -2.87 5.47
CA ASP A 70 -16.32 -3.23 4.06
C ASP A 70 -16.23 -4.76 3.90
N LEU A 71 -16.76 -5.27 2.80
CA LEU A 71 -16.63 -6.67 2.42
C LEU A 71 -15.57 -6.79 1.34
N LEU A 72 -14.50 -7.51 1.62
CA LEU A 72 -13.44 -7.80 0.66
C LEU A 72 -13.71 -9.15 0.01
N THR A 73 -13.57 -9.21 -1.31
CA THR A 73 -13.51 -10.47 -2.05
C THR A 73 -12.09 -10.66 -2.56
N LEU A 74 -11.48 -11.77 -2.15
CA LEU A 74 -10.10 -12.10 -2.53
C LEU A 74 -10.07 -12.62 -3.98
N GLN A 75 -9.10 -12.17 -4.79
CA GLN A 75 -8.85 -12.75 -6.12
C GLN A 75 -7.66 -13.72 -6.10
N GLU A 76 -6.85 -13.70 -5.05
CA GLU A 76 -5.71 -14.57 -4.80
C GLU A 76 -5.79 -15.11 -3.37
N PRO A 77 -5.29 -16.32 -3.09
CA PRO A 77 -5.33 -16.88 -1.74
C PRO A 77 -4.38 -16.12 -0.83
N VAL A 78 -4.85 -15.75 0.36
CA VAL A 78 -4.07 -14.93 1.30
C VAL A 78 -3.83 -15.69 2.60
N VAL A 79 -2.59 -15.60 3.09
CA VAL A 79 -2.23 -16.14 4.40
C VAL A 79 -2.63 -15.14 5.48
N ALA A 80 -3.41 -15.61 6.44
CA ALA A 80 -3.91 -14.84 7.55
C ALA A 80 -3.49 -15.47 8.88
N LYS A 81 -3.40 -14.66 9.93
CA LYS A 81 -3.10 -15.11 11.28
C LYS A 81 -4.37 -15.03 12.13
N THR A 82 -4.83 -16.14 12.69
CA THR A 82 -6.01 -16.12 13.56
C THR A 82 -5.77 -15.31 14.82
N ILE A 83 -6.78 -14.56 15.23
CA ILE A 83 -6.83 -13.87 16.51
C ILE A 83 -7.64 -14.76 17.46
N PRO A 84 -6.98 -15.39 18.45
CA PRO A 84 -7.68 -16.28 19.37
C PRO A 84 -8.67 -15.48 20.22
N ALA A 85 -9.89 -16.00 20.38
CA ALA A 85 -10.89 -15.41 21.28
C ALA A 85 -10.46 -15.52 22.75
N ASP A 86 -9.76 -16.61 23.11
CA ASP A 86 -9.23 -16.84 24.44
C ASP A 86 -7.76 -16.43 24.54
N ARG A 87 -7.42 -15.66 25.57
CA ARG A 87 -6.05 -15.17 25.82
C ARG A 87 -4.99 -16.27 26.02
N GLY A 88 -5.41 -17.53 26.19
CA GLY A 88 -4.53 -18.69 26.32
C GLY A 88 -4.42 -19.56 25.06
N ALA A 89 -5.24 -19.33 24.04
CA ALA A 89 -5.15 -20.08 22.78
C ALA A 89 -4.08 -19.47 21.87
N GLY A 90 -3.26 -20.32 21.24
CA GLY A 90 -2.24 -19.87 20.30
C GLY A 90 -2.85 -19.30 19.02
N SER A 91 -2.27 -18.24 18.49
CA SER A 91 -2.57 -17.78 17.13
C SER A 91 -1.99 -18.77 16.11
N MET A 92 -2.77 -19.19 15.11
CA MET A 92 -2.30 -20.05 14.03
C MET A 92 -2.31 -19.29 12.70
N MET A 93 -1.45 -19.70 11.77
CA MET A 93 -1.50 -19.24 10.39
C MET A 93 -2.51 -20.12 9.63
N CYS A 94 -3.36 -19.49 8.84
CA CYS A 94 -4.36 -20.15 8.01
C CYS A 94 -4.48 -19.43 6.66
N VAL A 95 -5.09 -20.09 5.67
CA VAL A 95 -5.28 -19.55 4.33
C VAL A 95 -6.75 -19.21 4.11
N VAL A 96 -7.01 -18.06 3.52
CA VAL A 96 -8.32 -17.67 3.00
C VAL A 96 -8.24 -17.80 1.47
N ASP A 97 -9.15 -18.59 0.90
CA ASP A 97 -9.08 -18.94 -0.52
C ASP A 97 -9.65 -17.83 -1.43
N ILE A 98 -9.48 -18.01 -2.74
CA ILE A 98 -10.00 -17.12 -3.77
C ILE A 98 -11.53 -17.08 -3.77
N HIS A 99 -12.09 -15.93 -4.16
CA HIS A 99 -13.53 -15.64 -4.21
C HIS A 99 -14.24 -15.68 -2.85
N GLU A 100 -13.47 -15.79 -1.76
CA GLU A 100 -14.02 -15.75 -0.42
C GLU A 100 -14.15 -14.33 0.11
N HIS A 101 -15.06 -14.19 1.07
CA HIS A 101 -15.47 -12.91 1.62
C HIS A 101 -14.86 -12.68 3.01
N LEU A 102 -14.20 -11.53 3.16
CA LEU A 102 -13.66 -11.04 4.42
C LEU A 102 -14.37 -9.75 4.83
N GLY A 103 -15.01 -9.74 6.00
CA GLY A 103 -15.56 -8.53 6.58
C GLY A 103 -14.47 -7.74 7.30
N VAL A 104 -14.16 -6.52 6.85
CA VAL A 104 -13.17 -5.65 7.50
C VAL A 104 -13.72 -5.21 8.86
N LEU A 105 -12.97 -5.50 9.93
CA LEU A 105 -13.29 -5.02 11.27
C LEU A 105 -12.56 -3.71 11.56
N GLU A 106 -11.25 -3.70 11.33
CA GLU A 106 -10.38 -2.58 11.67
C GLU A 106 -9.15 -2.57 10.76
N VAL A 107 -8.66 -1.38 10.44
CA VAL A 107 -7.49 -1.19 9.57
C VAL A 107 -6.43 -0.45 10.37
N GLU A 108 -5.38 -1.18 10.77
CA GLU A 108 -4.21 -0.60 11.44
C GLU A 108 -3.22 -0.11 10.38
N VAL A 109 -3.54 1.01 9.72
CA VAL A 109 -2.73 1.58 8.61
C VAL A 109 -1.29 1.85 9.05
N GLU A 110 -1.07 2.34 10.28
CA GLU A 110 0.27 2.62 10.81
C GLU A 110 1.16 1.38 10.94
N ARG A 111 0.56 0.20 11.09
CA ARG A 111 1.27 -1.08 11.25
C ARG A 111 1.23 -1.94 10.00
N GLY A 112 0.52 -1.49 8.96
CA GLY A 112 0.34 -2.28 7.75
C GLY A 112 -0.55 -3.51 7.96
N LEU A 113 -1.45 -3.51 8.95
CA LEU A 113 -2.23 -4.71 9.32
C LEU A 113 -3.73 -4.46 9.13
N LEU A 114 -4.41 -5.45 8.57
CA LEU A 114 -5.85 -5.52 8.44
C LEU A 114 -6.40 -6.55 9.42
N ARG A 115 -7.37 -6.15 10.23
CA ARG A 115 -8.18 -7.07 11.02
C ARG A 115 -9.49 -7.31 10.27
N ALA A 116 -9.76 -8.57 9.96
CA ALA A 116 -10.95 -8.98 9.24
C ALA A 116 -11.60 -10.20 9.90
N ARG A 117 -12.87 -10.43 9.59
CA ARG A 117 -13.62 -11.63 9.93
C ARG A 117 -13.86 -12.44 8.67
N VAL A 118 -13.64 -13.75 8.75
CA VAL A 118 -13.95 -14.67 7.66
C VAL A 118 -15.47 -14.83 7.56
N GLU A 119 -16.09 -14.25 6.54
CA GLU A 119 -17.54 -14.30 6.32
C GLU A 119 -17.93 -15.51 5.48
N SER A 120 -17.07 -15.90 4.52
CA SER A 120 -17.19 -17.14 3.78
C SER A 120 -15.82 -17.80 3.62
N ASN A 121 -15.81 -19.13 3.64
CA ASN A 121 -14.68 -19.94 3.17
C ASN A 121 -15.21 -21.29 2.70
N SER A 122 -15.42 -21.45 1.40
CA SER A 122 -15.91 -22.68 0.78
C SER A 122 -14.86 -23.80 0.77
N ALA A 123 -13.57 -23.44 0.86
CA ALA A 123 -12.49 -24.40 1.00
C ALA A 123 -12.44 -24.95 2.43
N ALA A 124 -12.65 -26.26 2.57
CA ALA A 124 -12.59 -26.96 3.86
C ALA A 124 -11.29 -27.77 3.99
N GLY A 125 -10.54 -27.52 5.06
CA GLY A 125 -9.32 -28.26 5.38
C GLY A 125 -8.56 -27.66 6.58
N PRO A 126 -7.58 -28.39 7.15
CA PRO A 126 -6.89 -27.97 8.37
C PRO A 126 -6.02 -26.71 8.18
N VAL A 127 -5.75 -26.32 6.93
CA VAL A 127 -4.94 -25.17 6.56
C VAL A 127 -5.81 -23.91 6.37
N PHE A 128 -7.11 -24.06 6.16
CA PHE A 128 -8.01 -22.97 5.82
C PHE A 128 -8.59 -22.29 7.07
N CYS A 129 -8.81 -20.98 6.99
CA CYS A 129 -9.38 -20.24 8.11
C CYS A 129 -10.86 -20.61 8.31
N PRO A 130 -11.31 -20.90 9.55
CA PRO A 130 -12.70 -21.25 9.78
C PRO A 130 -13.62 -20.04 9.61
N ILE A 131 -14.84 -20.27 9.12
CA ILE A 131 -15.87 -19.25 9.00
C ILE A 131 -16.18 -18.66 10.38
N GLY A 132 -16.28 -17.33 10.45
CA GLY A 132 -16.49 -16.57 11.68
C GLY A 132 -15.21 -16.25 12.47
N ALA A 133 -14.05 -16.81 12.08
CA ALA A 133 -12.79 -16.50 12.73
C ALA A 133 -12.36 -15.05 12.46
N GLU A 134 -11.84 -14.39 13.50
CA GLU A 134 -11.14 -13.13 13.33
C GLU A 134 -9.70 -13.42 12.94
N VAL A 135 -9.24 -12.75 11.90
CA VAL A 135 -7.92 -12.91 11.33
C VAL A 135 -7.24 -11.57 11.17
N ARG A 136 -5.92 -11.60 11.27
CA ARG A 136 -5.03 -10.50 10.99
C ARG A 136 -4.25 -10.81 9.73
N ILE A 137 -4.31 -9.90 8.77
CA ILE A 137 -3.67 -9.99 7.47
C ILE A 137 -2.73 -8.80 7.33
N ASP A 138 -1.57 -9.01 6.74
CA ASP A 138 -0.67 -7.92 6.40
C ASP A 138 -1.12 -7.30 5.07
N LEU A 139 -1.29 -5.98 5.04
CA LEU A 139 -1.74 -5.22 3.88
C LEU A 139 -0.84 -5.43 2.67
N THR A 140 0.44 -5.75 2.87
CA THR A 140 1.37 -6.06 1.77
C THR A 140 1.02 -7.34 1.04
N TRP A 141 0.22 -8.24 1.61
CA TRP A 141 -0.22 -9.48 0.97
C TRP A 141 -1.54 -9.33 0.21
N LEU A 142 -2.21 -8.17 0.32
CA LEU A 142 -3.47 -7.87 -0.35
C LEU A 142 -3.22 -7.17 -1.68
N HIS A 143 -2.72 -7.91 -2.67
CA HIS A 143 -2.39 -7.38 -3.99
C HIS A 143 -3.59 -7.30 -4.95
N ARG A 144 -4.49 -8.29 -4.91
CA ARG A 144 -5.69 -8.33 -5.75
C ARG A 144 -6.94 -8.60 -4.91
N VAL A 145 -7.67 -7.52 -4.63
CA VAL A 145 -8.94 -7.58 -3.90
C VAL A 145 -9.97 -6.70 -4.59
N SER A 146 -11.24 -7.10 -4.49
CA SER A 146 -12.36 -6.20 -4.77
C SER A 146 -13.04 -5.81 -3.46
N VAL A 147 -13.36 -4.53 -3.33
CA VAL A 147 -13.98 -3.97 -2.12
C VAL A 147 -15.45 -3.67 -2.41
N THR A 148 -16.34 -4.32 -1.68
CA THR A 148 -17.77 -4.05 -1.69
C THR A 148 -18.16 -3.30 -0.44
N ARG A 149 -18.55 -2.03 -0.58
CA ARG A 149 -19.02 -1.24 0.57
C ARG A 149 -20.41 -1.70 0.98
N ARG A 150 -20.55 -2.15 2.23
CA ARG A 150 -21.88 -2.36 2.82
C ARG A 150 -22.48 -0.99 3.13
N GLN A 151 -23.71 -0.73 2.67
CA GLN A 151 -24.45 0.43 3.14
C GLN A 151 -24.67 0.29 4.65
N PRO A 152 -24.45 1.35 5.46
CA PRO A 152 -24.82 1.29 6.86
C PRO A 152 -26.31 0.94 6.94
N GLN A 153 -26.63 -0.14 7.65
CA GLN A 153 -28.02 -0.43 7.97
C GLN A 153 -28.55 0.77 8.75
N VAL A 154 -29.37 1.58 8.11
CA VAL A 154 -30.26 2.50 8.80
C VAL A 154 -31.19 1.59 9.58
N SER A 155 -30.91 1.40 10.87
CA SER A 155 -31.85 0.74 11.78
C SER A 155 -33.15 1.52 11.72
N GLY A 156 -34.13 0.98 10.99
CA GLY A 156 -35.50 1.42 11.06
C GLY A 156 -35.98 1.21 12.49
N SER A 157 -36.35 2.33 13.13
CA SER A 157 -37.03 2.41 14.41
C SER A 157 -38.34 1.63 14.41
#